data_AF-A0A2S8WW24-F1
#
_entry.id   AF-A0A2S8WW24-F1
#
_cell.length_a   1.000
_cell.length_b   1.000
_cell.length_c   1.000
_cell.angle_alpha   90.00
_cell.angle_beta   90.00
_cell.angle_gamma   90.00
#
_symmetry.space_group_name_H-M   'P 1'
#
loop_
_entity.id
_entity.type
_entity.pdbx_description
1 polymer ?
#
loop_
_entity_poly.entity_id
_entity_poly.type
_entity_poly.pdbx_seq_one_letter_code
_entity_poly.pdbx_strand_id
1 'polypeptide(L)'
;MQAKNIKKVVLRVSAAIAVPLVGLSLSGCGAQEKANVILSTSQAGYSAVVSTEANTGTAMAAQLSGPLVLGSGGCFEVMDSTGKETWAVFPVGSTVIDGQIPALKVGEKTYNVGDTVNFGGGFGQLNEESLKVAGTCALESEPFFIHSTTH
;
A
#
# COMPACT_ATOMS: atom_id res chain seq x y z
N MET A 1 -5.96 87.02 -3.22
CA MET A 1 -6.76 86.34 -4.28
C MET A 1 -6.31 84.89 -4.29
N GLN A 2 -7.13 83.84 -4.29
CA GLN A 2 -8.57 83.62 -4.28
C GLN A 2 -8.75 82.20 -3.70
N ALA A 3 -9.66 82.04 -2.75
CA ALA A 3 -10.04 80.73 -2.20
C ALA A 3 -10.88 79.96 -3.22
N LYS A 4 -10.70 78.64 -3.33
CA LYS A 4 -11.65 77.80 -4.07
C LYS A 4 -11.93 76.49 -3.33
N ASN A 5 -13.09 76.51 -2.66
CA ASN A 5 -13.85 75.37 -2.14
C ASN A 5 -14.17 74.37 -3.24
N ILE A 6 -13.99 73.05 -3.02
CA ILE A 6 -14.83 72.02 -3.66
C ILE A 6 -15.08 70.83 -2.71
N LYS A 7 -16.27 70.89 -2.10
CA LYS A 7 -17.29 69.86 -1.81
C LYS A 7 -16.86 68.40 -1.53
N LYS A 8 -17.24 67.96 -0.32
CA LYS A 8 -17.44 66.57 0.11
C LYS A 8 -18.33 65.79 -0.87
N VAL A 9 -17.93 64.57 -1.22
CA VAL A 9 -18.83 63.54 -1.75
C VAL A 9 -18.66 62.29 -0.88
N VAL A 10 -19.66 62.07 -0.03
CA VAL A 10 -19.84 60.82 0.72
C VAL A 10 -20.58 59.88 -0.22
N LEU A 11 -19.93 58.82 -0.69
CA LEU A 11 -20.58 57.71 -1.37
C LEU A 11 -20.75 56.55 -0.38
N ARG A 12 -22.01 56.24 -0.05
CA ARG A 12 -22.44 55.03 0.66
C ARG A 12 -22.99 54.04 -0.37
N VAL A 13 -22.31 52.91 -0.63
CA VAL A 13 -22.76 51.75 -1.44
C VAL A 13 -21.76 50.62 -1.11
N SER A 14 -22.03 49.35 -0.80
CA SER A 14 -23.24 48.55 -0.61
C SER A 14 -22.86 47.25 0.11
N ALA A 15 -23.88 46.60 0.66
CA ALA A 15 -23.85 45.33 1.36
C ALA A 15 -23.58 44.10 0.48
N ALA A 16 -23.43 42.97 1.19
CA ALA A 16 -23.59 41.57 0.78
C ALA A 16 -22.34 40.85 0.23
N ILE A 17 -21.53 40.32 1.15
CA ILE A 17 -20.65 39.17 0.90
C ILE A 17 -21.56 37.93 0.93
N ALA A 18 -22.00 37.48 -0.24
CA ALA A 18 -22.66 36.19 -0.41
C ALA A 18 -21.84 35.36 -1.39
N VAL A 19 -20.91 34.57 -0.86
CA VAL A 19 -20.29 33.46 -1.60
C VAL A 19 -20.42 32.22 -0.73
N PRO A 20 -21.41 31.36 -1.00
CA PRO A 20 -21.28 29.98 -0.56
C PRO A 20 -21.43 28.99 -1.71
N LEU A 21 -20.80 27.84 -1.44
CA LEU A 21 -20.97 26.54 -2.10
C LEU A 21 -20.17 26.33 -3.38
N VAL A 22 -18.86 26.18 -3.18
CA VAL A 22 -18.09 25.16 -3.90
C VAL A 22 -18.64 23.80 -3.45
N GLY A 23 -19.66 23.31 -4.16
CA GLY A 23 -20.14 21.94 -4.04
C GLY A 23 -19.26 21.00 -4.86
N LEU A 24 -18.07 20.69 -4.34
CA LEU A 24 -17.28 19.54 -4.81
C LEU A 24 -17.47 18.40 -3.81
N SER A 25 -18.65 17.80 -3.80
CA SER A 25 -18.88 16.50 -3.17
C SER A 25 -18.29 15.40 -4.07
N LEU A 26 -16.97 15.32 -4.12
CA LEU A 26 -16.25 14.09 -4.47
C LEU A 26 -15.98 13.32 -3.17
N SER A 27 -17.02 13.07 -2.39
CA SER A 27 -17.02 12.06 -1.35
C SER A 27 -17.21 10.69 -2.01
N GLY A 28 -16.29 10.33 -2.89
CA GLY A 28 -15.99 8.94 -3.18
C GLY A 28 -15.19 8.41 -1.99
N CYS A 29 -15.86 8.21 -0.87
CA CYS A 29 -15.36 7.37 0.22
C CYS A 29 -15.33 5.96 -0.36
N GLY A 30 -14.23 5.62 -1.04
CA GLY A 30 -13.97 4.25 -1.45
C GLY A 30 -13.93 3.44 -0.17
N ALA A 31 -14.93 2.60 0.04
CA ALA A 31 -14.84 1.55 1.04
C ALA A 31 -13.53 0.82 0.76
N GLN A 32 -12.55 0.96 1.66
CA GLN A 32 -11.35 0.14 1.62
C GLN A 32 -11.81 -1.30 1.80
N GLU A 33 -12.04 -1.99 0.69
CA GLU A 33 -12.23 -3.42 0.69
C GLU A 33 -10.98 -4.03 1.30
N LYS A 34 -11.16 -4.62 2.47
CA LYS A 34 -10.07 -5.28 3.19
C LYS A 34 -9.71 -6.53 2.41
N ALA A 35 -8.48 -6.57 1.91
CA ALA A 35 -8.00 -7.66 1.08
C ALA A 35 -8.00 -9.00 1.82
N ASN A 36 -8.27 -10.07 1.09
CA ASN A 36 -8.20 -11.45 1.58
C ASN A 36 -6.87 -12.13 1.19
N VAL A 37 -6.38 -13.01 2.06
CA VAL A 37 -5.10 -13.72 1.86
C VAL A 37 -5.20 -15.20 2.18
N ILE A 38 -4.26 -15.97 1.62
CA ILE A 38 -3.95 -17.36 1.95
C ILE A 38 -2.46 -17.49 2.29
N LEU A 39 -2.08 -18.61 2.89
CA LEU A 39 -0.68 -19.01 3.02
C LEU A 39 -0.32 -20.01 1.93
N SER A 40 0.70 -19.69 1.14
CA SER A 40 1.43 -20.67 0.35
C SER A 40 2.56 -21.22 1.22
N THR A 41 2.43 -22.46 1.69
CA THR A 41 3.43 -23.10 2.56
C THR A 41 4.10 -24.28 1.86
N SER A 42 5.42 -24.37 1.99
CA SER A 42 6.24 -25.46 1.46
C SER A 42 6.29 -26.66 2.41
N GLN A 43 6.83 -27.80 1.96
CA GLN A 43 6.95 -28.99 2.82
C GLN A 43 7.91 -28.77 3.99
N ALA A 44 8.94 -27.94 3.79
CA ALA A 44 9.89 -27.56 4.83
C ALA A 44 9.35 -26.49 5.81
N GLY A 45 8.12 -25.99 5.59
CA GLY A 45 7.45 -25.03 6.48
C GLY A 45 7.69 -23.55 6.15
N TYR A 46 8.34 -23.24 5.02
CA TYR A 46 8.48 -21.85 4.57
C TYR A 46 7.16 -21.34 4.01
N SER A 47 6.79 -20.10 4.31
CA SER A 47 5.47 -19.57 3.96
C SER A 47 5.54 -18.23 3.25
N ALA A 48 4.61 -17.99 2.32
CA ALA A 48 4.36 -16.68 1.75
C ALA A 48 2.89 -16.32 1.96
N VAL A 49 2.63 -15.08 2.39
CA VAL A 49 1.27 -14.55 2.43
C VAL A 49 0.90 -14.11 1.02
N VAL A 50 -0.16 -14.69 0.46
CA VAL A 50 -0.55 -14.50 -0.94
C VAL A 50 -1.95 -13.94 -0.98
N SER A 51 -2.16 -12.85 -1.72
CA SER A 51 -3.48 -12.29 -1.95
C SER A 51 -4.34 -13.25 -2.76
N THR A 52 -5.62 -13.33 -2.44
CA THR A 52 -6.61 -14.05 -3.26
C THR A 52 -7.21 -13.17 -4.35
N GLU A 53 -6.87 -11.89 -4.38
CA GLU A 53 -7.46 -10.88 -5.26
C GLU A 53 -6.38 -10.36 -6.23
N ALA A 54 -6.73 -10.28 -7.52
CA ALA A 54 -5.77 -9.90 -8.56
C ALA A 54 -5.31 -8.44 -8.46
N ASN A 55 -6.12 -7.57 -7.84
CA ASN A 55 -5.85 -6.15 -7.65
C ASN A 55 -6.37 -5.71 -6.29
N THR A 56 -5.56 -5.87 -5.26
CA THR A 56 -5.87 -5.26 -3.96
C THR A 56 -5.74 -3.75 -4.11
N GLY A 57 -6.83 -3.01 -3.91
CA GLY A 57 -6.84 -1.54 -3.94
C GLY A 57 -5.96 -0.98 -2.82
N THR A 58 -4.66 -0.83 -3.09
CA THR A 58 -3.72 -0.27 -2.12
C THR A 58 -3.91 1.23 -2.02
N ALA A 59 -3.93 1.76 -0.79
CA ALA A 59 -4.22 3.18 -0.55
C ALA A 59 -3.13 4.12 -1.12
N MET A 60 -1.90 3.62 -1.32
CA MET A 60 -0.78 4.40 -1.83
C MET A 60 0.13 3.54 -2.70
N ALA A 61 0.37 3.96 -3.95
CA ALA A 61 1.38 3.33 -4.80
C ALA A 61 2.78 3.65 -4.24
N ALA A 62 3.58 2.61 -4.00
CA ALA A 62 4.91 2.68 -3.44
C ALA A 62 5.82 1.59 -4.04
N GLN A 63 7.11 1.68 -3.72
CA GLN A 63 8.13 0.72 -4.15
C GLN A 63 8.74 0.05 -2.91
N LEU A 64 8.84 -1.27 -2.93
CA LEU A 64 9.53 -2.06 -1.91
C LEU A 64 10.76 -2.73 -2.54
N SER A 65 11.94 -2.35 -2.06
CA SER A 65 13.22 -2.78 -2.63
C SER A 65 14.18 -3.23 -1.54
N GLY A 66 14.90 -4.32 -1.80
CA GLY A 66 15.88 -4.89 -0.89
C GLY A 66 16.04 -6.40 -1.08
N PRO A 67 16.86 -7.08 -0.26
CA PRO A 67 16.97 -8.53 -0.33
C PRO A 67 15.67 -9.21 0.14
N LEU A 68 15.29 -10.27 -0.59
CA LEU A 68 14.26 -11.20 -0.16
C LEU A 68 14.81 -12.08 0.97
N VAL A 69 14.13 -12.11 2.12
CA VAL A 69 14.58 -12.82 3.32
C VAL A 69 13.49 -13.74 3.86
N LEU A 70 13.87 -14.61 4.79
CA LEU A 70 12.92 -15.34 5.62
C LEU A 70 12.85 -14.63 6.98
N GLY A 71 11.76 -13.94 7.22
CA GLY A 71 11.49 -13.27 8.48
C GLY A 71 10.98 -14.24 9.55
N SER A 72 10.30 -13.66 10.54
CA SER A 72 9.78 -14.40 11.67
C SER A 72 8.78 -15.48 11.23
N GLY A 73 8.87 -16.68 11.83
CA GLY A 73 8.00 -17.80 11.46
C GLY A 73 8.30 -18.42 10.09
N GLY A 74 9.42 -18.08 9.44
CA GLY A 74 9.82 -18.66 8.16
C GLY A 74 9.07 -18.06 6.96
N CYS A 75 8.63 -16.81 7.08
CA CYS A 75 7.82 -16.15 6.06
C CYS A 75 8.68 -15.33 5.10
N PHE A 76 8.32 -15.32 3.81
CA PHE A 76 8.99 -14.49 2.82
C PHE A 76 8.69 -13.01 3.07
N GLU A 77 9.74 -12.23 3.26
CA GLU A 77 9.71 -10.80 3.55
C GLU A 77 10.77 -10.07 2.73
N VAL A 78 10.70 -8.74 2.67
CA VAL A 78 11.73 -7.91 2.04
C VAL A 78 12.36 -7.02 3.10
N MET A 79 13.68 -7.10 3.25
CA MET A 79 14.41 -6.23 4.15
C MET A 79 14.71 -4.91 3.44
N ASP A 80 14.21 -3.79 3.96
CA ASP A 80 14.43 -2.49 3.34
C ASP A 80 15.86 -1.95 3.60
N SER A 81 16.18 -0.79 3.05
CA SER A 81 17.49 -0.14 3.23
C SER A 81 17.81 0.27 4.67
N THR A 82 16.82 0.29 5.56
CA THR A 82 17.00 0.56 7.00
C THR A 82 17.29 -0.71 7.80
N GLY A 83 17.25 -1.88 7.14
CA GLY A 83 17.39 -3.18 7.78
C GLY A 83 16.09 -3.69 8.41
N LYS A 84 14.96 -3.03 8.14
CA LYS A 84 13.66 -3.44 8.66
C LYS A 84 13.04 -4.45 7.71
N GLU A 85 12.59 -5.58 8.27
CA GLU A 85 11.82 -6.56 7.51
C GLU A 85 10.40 -6.03 7.28
N THR A 86 9.99 -6.04 6.02
CA THR A 86 8.65 -5.61 5.60
C THR A 86 7.83 -6.84 5.27
N TRP A 87 6.72 -6.99 5.99
CA TRP A 87 5.72 -7.99 5.70
C TRP A 87 5.11 -7.76 4.32
N ALA A 88 5.40 -8.68 3.40
CA ALA A 88 4.93 -8.63 2.03
C ALA A 88 3.72 -9.57 1.83
N VAL A 89 2.72 -9.06 1.11
CA VAL A 89 1.61 -9.86 0.56
C VAL A 89 1.83 -9.97 -0.94
N PHE A 90 2.10 -11.18 -1.40
CA PHE A 90 2.43 -11.46 -2.80
C PHE A 90 1.17 -11.60 -3.65
N PRO A 91 1.24 -11.32 -4.97
CA PRO A 91 0.07 -11.39 -5.84
C PRO A 91 -0.43 -12.83 -5.98
N VAL A 92 -1.72 -12.95 -6.33
CA VAL A 92 -2.39 -14.23 -6.56
C VAL A 92 -1.58 -15.17 -7.47
N GLY A 93 -1.53 -16.45 -7.09
CA GLY A 93 -0.77 -17.48 -7.82
C GLY A 93 0.72 -17.54 -7.46
N SER A 94 1.20 -16.67 -6.56
CA SER A 94 2.55 -16.83 -6.01
C SER A 94 2.67 -18.10 -5.18
N THR A 95 3.80 -18.79 -5.28
CA THR A 95 4.02 -20.11 -4.64
C THR A 95 5.43 -20.24 -4.08
N VAL A 96 5.55 -20.87 -2.92
CA VAL A 96 6.84 -21.19 -2.32
C VAL A 96 7.35 -22.51 -2.90
N ILE A 97 8.63 -22.53 -3.29
CA ILE A 97 9.34 -23.68 -3.82
C ILE A 97 10.38 -24.14 -2.79
N ASP A 98 10.30 -25.41 -2.41
CA ASP A 98 11.31 -26.05 -1.57
C ASP A 98 12.66 -26.18 -2.30
N GLY A 99 13.74 -26.05 -1.55
CA GLY A 99 15.10 -26.21 -2.05
C GLY A 99 16.11 -26.16 -0.89
N GLN A 100 17.39 -26.34 -1.20
CA GLN A 100 18.45 -26.11 -0.22
C GLN A 100 18.43 -24.65 0.29
N ILE A 101 18.10 -23.74 -0.61
CA ILE A 101 17.67 -22.37 -0.32
C ILE A 101 16.26 -22.26 -0.87
N PRO A 102 15.24 -21.93 -0.05
CA PRO A 102 13.87 -21.83 -0.55
C PRO A 102 13.73 -20.64 -1.49
N ALA A 103 12.79 -20.76 -2.41
CA ALA A 103 12.51 -19.74 -3.40
C ALA A 103 11.02 -19.42 -3.44
N LEU A 104 10.70 -18.23 -3.95
CA LEU A 104 9.36 -17.74 -4.16
C LEU A 104 9.13 -17.51 -5.65
N LYS A 105 8.14 -18.22 -6.21
CA LYS A 105 7.66 -17.95 -7.56
C LYS A 105 6.58 -16.88 -7.51
N VAL A 106 6.77 -15.80 -8.26
CA VAL A 106 5.81 -14.70 -8.43
C VAL A 106 5.61 -14.50 -9.94
N GLY A 107 4.43 -14.87 -10.43
CA GLY A 107 4.16 -14.95 -11.88
C GLY A 107 5.10 -15.97 -12.55
N GLU A 108 5.84 -15.53 -13.57
CA GLU A 108 6.81 -16.36 -14.29
C GLU A 108 8.22 -16.32 -13.67
N LYS A 109 8.47 -15.41 -12.72
CA LYS A 109 9.79 -15.23 -12.10
C LYS A 109 9.91 -16.03 -10.82
N THR A 110 11.10 -16.54 -10.56
CA THR A 110 11.47 -17.20 -9.30
C THR A 110 12.54 -16.37 -8.62
N TYR A 111 12.34 -16.10 -7.34
CA TYR A 111 13.23 -15.31 -6.49
C TYR A 111 13.73 -16.18 -5.35
N ASN A 112 15.04 -16.27 -5.19
CA ASN A 112 15.64 -17.02 -4.08
C ASN A 112 15.79 -16.10 -2.87
N VAL A 113 15.82 -16.69 -1.67
CA VAL A 113 16.27 -15.96 -0.48
C VAL A 113 17.68 -15.43 -0.72
N GLY A 114 17.87 -14.14 -0.45
CA GLY A 114 19.10 -13.39 -0.71
C GLY A 114 19.08 -12.56 -2.00
N ASP A 115 18.16 -12.83 -2.93
CA ASP A 115 18.04 -12.04 -4.15
C ASP A 115 17.57 -10.62 -3.85
N THR A 116 18.20 -9.61 -4.45
CA THR A 116 17.70 -8.22 -4.40
C THR A 116 16.48 -8.10 -5.30
N VAL A 117 15.34 -7.77 -4.70
CA VAL A 117 14.06 -7.57 -5.38
C VAL A 117 13.71 -6.08 -5.43
N ASN A 118 12.84 -5.75 -6.38
CA ASN A 118 12.27 -4.42 -6.52
C ASN A 118 10.81 -4.57 -6.97
N PHE A 119 9.89 -4.50 -6.01
CA PHE A 119 8.47 -4.73 -6.21
C PHE A 119 7.68 -3.42 -6.18
N GLY A 120 6.83 -3.25 -7.18
CA GLY A 120 5.80 -2.22 -7.15
C GLY A 120 4.61 -2.70 -6.33
N GLY A 121 3.97 -1.81 -5.58
CA GLY A 121 2.86 -2.19 -4.73
C GLY A 121 2.33 -1.04 -3.91
N GLY A 122 1.84 -1.35 -2.71
CA GLY A 122 1.39 -0.35 -1.76
C GLY A 122 1.00 -0.92 -0.40
N PHE A 123 0.96 -0.04 0.60
CA PHE A 123 0.49 -0.41 1.93
C PHE A 123 -1.04 -0.47 1.97
N GLY A 124 -1.57 -1.40 2.76
CA GLY A 124 -3.00 -1.54 2.98
C GLY A 124 -3.32 -2.41 4.20
N GLN A 125 -4.60 -2.55 4.49
CA GLN A 125 -5.06 -3.29 5.67
C GLN A 125 -5.70 -4.63 5.30
N LEU A 126 -5.42 -5.64 6.12
CA LEU A 126 -6.11 -6.93 6.09
C LEU A 126 -7.31 -6.94 7.04
N ASN A 127 -8.31 -7.77 6.73
CA ASN A 127 -9.38 -8.08 7.68
C ASN A 127 -8.88 -9.03 8.78
N GLU A 128 -9.64 -9.12 9.88
CA GLU A 128 -9.24 -9.92 11.05
C GLU A 128 -9.06 -11.40 10.71
N GLU A 129 -9.87 -11.93 9.79
CA GLU A 129 -9.76 -13.32 9.32
C GLU A 129 -8.44 -13.54 8.56
N SER A 130 -8.06 -12.60 7.72
CA SER A 130 -6.81 -12.60 6.97
C SER A 130 -5.58 -12.45 7.86
N LEU A 131 -5.67 -11.65 8.93
CA LEU A 131 -4.63 -11.58 9.96
C LEU A 131 -4.45 -12.94 10.66
N LYS A 132 -5.55 -13.64 10.98
CA LYS A 132 -5.50 -15.00 11.56
C LYS A 132 -4.88 -16.00 10.60
N VAL A 133 -5.18 -15.91 9.31
CA VAL A 133 -4.57 -16.75 8.26
C VAL A 133 -3.07 -16.47 8.14
N ALA A 134 -2.66 -15.20 8.13
CA ALA A 134 -1.24 -14.84 8.07
C ALA A 134 -0.45 -15.35 9.29
N GLY A 135 -1.10 -15.50 10.44
CA GLY A 135 -0.52 -16.16 11.61
C GLY A 135 0.80 -15.53 12.03
N THR A 136 1.87 -16.33 12.11
CA THR A 136 3.21 -15.85 12.49
C THR A 136 3.88 -14.98 11.43
N CYS A 137 3.36 -14.95 10.19
CA CYS A 137 3.83 -14.03 9.15
C CYS A 137 3.31 -12.60 9.35
N ALA A 138 2.27 -12.40 10.17
CA ALA A 138 1.75 -11.07 10.44
C ALA A 138 2.69 -10.34 11.41
N LEU A 139 3.38 -9.31 10.90
CA LEU A 139 4.16 -8.40 11.73
C LEU A 139 3.27 -7.30 12.33
N GLU A 140 3.79 -6.58 13.31
CA GLU A 140 3.11 -5.41 13.90
C GLU A 140 2.91 -4.26 12.89
N SER A 141 3.65 -4.25 11.78
CA SER A 141 3.55 -3.22 10.74
C SER A 141 2.46 -3.53 9.71
N GLU A 142 1.94 -2.48 9.08
CA GLU A 142 1.02 -2.60 7.94
C GLU A 142 1.66 -3.41 6.78
N PRO A 143 0.94 -4.40 6.21
CA PRO A 143 1.47 -5.20 5.11
C PRO A 143 1.62 -4.38 3.82
N PHE A 144 2.64 -4.75 3.04
CA PHE A 144 2.86 -4.23 1.71
C PHE A 144 2.34 -5.22 0.66
N PHE A 145 1.32 -4.83 -0.09
CA PHE A 145 0.76 -5.63 -1.17
C PHE A 145 1.53 -5.41 -2.45
N ILE A 146 2.17 -6.47 -2.95
CA ILE A 146 2.92 -6.46 -4.18
C ILE A 146 1.95 -6.62 -5.35
N HIS A 147 2.02 -5.71 -6.32
CA HIS A 147 1.23 -5.81 -7.54
C HIS A 147 1.83 -6.86 -8.48
N SER A 148 0.96 -7.54 -9.23
CA SER A 148 1.42 -8.41 -10.32
C SER A 148 2.13 -7.55 -11.36
N THR A 149 3.40 -7.84 -11.63
CA THR A 149 4.09 -7.24 -12.78
C THR A 149 3.68 -8.02 -14.02
N THR A 150 2.71 -7.52 -14.78
CA THR A 150 2.39 -8.02 -16.11
C THR A 150 3.60 -7.75 -17.01
N HIS A 151 4.39 -8.79 -17.29
CA HIS A 151 5.41 -8.78 -18.33
C HIS A 151 5.12 -9.92 -19.31
#